data_AF-A0AA38S223-F1
#
_entry.id   AF-A0AA38S223-F1
#
_cell.length_a   1.000
_cell.length_b   1.000
_cell.length_c   1.000
_cell.angle_alpha   90.00
_cell.angle_beta   90.00
_cell.angle_gamma   90.00
#
_symmetry.space_group_name_H-M   'P 1'
#
loop_
_entity.id
_entity.type
_entity.pdbx_description
1 polymer ?
#
loop_
_entity_poly.entity_id
_entity_poly.type
_entity_poly.pdbx_seq_one_letter_code
_entity_poly.pdbx_strand_id
1 'polypeptide(L)'
;MPAFDIPPQTAAEAAESQTQFPPVTRDHILHCSYDYWFPKYRTSCIRSRVISLPPEFVEYIREDGIILADDDGNSQDGDAEDDDDWEPTAAATAPRPALEEEEHDSDEEEAAPRLPPNKRFPAVHQVIKDKIRELGGAVAPKLNWSSPKDATWISMHQNTLKCTTPNDIYLLLKSSSFVSHDLEHAFDGTTPAAPRSASSASQSTSEGALGFQPVLVLRSFFSPHTALEFRCFVKHRNLVAITQRDLNHYAFLQSLRPAIVARVKELFDTKLRFTFPEGNFAFDVYMPEAGVDEASDDDDDGASRLGRARLIDINPWAPRTDTLLFDWNELLELSVPQPLFGVPGSGDQKGAETEGDEVTTTEDEADEDDYVPELRLVEKDDPSAYNFSSPQYSAHKLPKEVVDASMGGQGGLKEFAEQWNRMMERR
;
A
#
# COMPACT_ATOMS: atom_id res chain seq x y z
N MET A 1 30.13 17.15 48.89
CA MET A 1 28.75 17.12 48.37
C MET A 1 28.22 15.70 48.61
N PRO A 2 27.06 15.52 49.25
CA PRO A 2 26.58 14.21 49.68
C PRO A 2 26.10 13.38 48.48
N ALA A 3 26.24 12.05 48.59
CA ALA A 3 25.68 11.10 47.66
C ALA A 3 24.16 11.06 47.84
N PHE A 4 23.42 11.21 46.74
CA PHE A 4 21.99 10.96 46.70
C PHE A 4 21.77 9.48 46.33
N ASP A 5 21.28 8.70 47.29
CA ASP A 5 20.71 7.38 47.05
C ASP A 5 19.43 7.54 46.22
N ILE A 6 19.46 7.06 44.98
CA ILE A 6 18.26 6.86 44.17
C ILE A 6 17.78 5.44 44.49
N PRO A 7 16.58 5.25 45.07
CA PRO A 7 16.05 3.91 45.30
C PRO A 7 15.86 3.19 43.95
N PRO A 8 16.07 1.86 43.88
CA PRO A 8 15.83 1.13 42.65
C PRO A 8 14.34 1.21 42.33
N GLN A 9 13.98 2.02 41.33
CA GLN A 9 12.69 1.91 40.68
C GLN A 9 12.59 0.47 40.16
N THR A 10 11.67 -0.27 40.76
CA THR A 10 11.28 -1.61 40.34
C THR A 10 11.04 -1.61 38.83
N ALA A 11 11.75 -2.49 38.13
CA ALA A 11 11.64 -2.74 36.69
C ALA A 11 10.29 -3.36 36.28
N ALA A 12 9.19 -2.85 36.83
CA ALA A 12 7.84 -3.40 36.72
C ALA A 12 6.87 -2.50 35.92
N GLU A 13 7.31 -1.35 35.38
CA GLU A 13 6.44 -0.41 34.64
C GLU A 13 6.85 -0.20 33.17
N ALA A 14 7.75 -1.02 32.61
CA ALA A 14 8.13 -0.98 31.20
C ALA A 14 7.84 -2.31 30.46
N ALA A 15 6.75 -2.98 30.83
CA ALA A 15 6.17 -4.01 29.97
C ALA A 15 5.20 -3.31 29.01
N GLU A 16 5.70 -2.84 27.87
CA GLU A 16 4.86 -2.58 26.71
C GLU A 16 4.03 -3.85 26.49
N SER A 17 2.71 -3.75 26.65
CA SER A 17 1.77 -4.83 26.37
C SER A 17 1.89 -5.19 24.89
N GLN A 18 2.72 -6.18 24.57
CA GLN A 18 2.87 -6.66 23.20
C GLN A 18 1.49 -7.11 22.71
N THR A 19 0.95 -6.38 21.75
CA THR A 19 -0.35 -6.64 21.13
C THR A 19 -0.33 -8.06 20.55
N GLN A 20 -1.07 -8.99 21.15
CA GLN A 20 -1.05 -10.38 20.69
C GLN A 20 -1.91 -10.53 19.43
N PHE A 21 -1.25 -10.62 18.28
CA PHE A 21 -1.92 -10.83 17.01
C PHE A 21 -2.28 -12.30 16.79
N PRO A 22 -3.44 -12.60 16.15
CA PRO A 22 -3.68 -13.93 15.61
C PRO A 22 -2.61 -14.29 14.55
N PRO A 23 -2.30 -15.58 14.37
CA PRO A 23 -1.38 -16.05 13.33
C PRO A 23 -1.72 -15.50 11.94
N VAL A 24 -0.76 -14.82 11.30
CA VAL A 24 -0.89 -14.35 9.91
C VAL A 24 -0.33 -15.43 8.99
N THR A 25 -1.19 -16.06 8.20
CA THR A 25 -0.77 -17.12 7.26
C THR A 25 -0.27 -16.51 5.94
N ARG A 26 0.54 -17.28 5.21
CA ARG A 26 0.94 -16.95 3.84
C ARG A 26 -0.26 -16.76 2.93
N ASP A 27 -1.28 -17.61 3.07
CA ASP A 27 -2.49 -17.57 2.25
C ASP A 27 -3.29 -16.28 2.48
N HIS A 28 -3.35 -15.77 3.71
CA HIS A 28 -4.00 -14.48 4.01
C HIS A 28 -3.33 -13.33 3.21
N ILE A 29 -2.00 -13.30 3.16
CA ILE A 29 -1.27 -12.32 2.35
C ILE A 29 -1.59 -12.47 0.86
N LEU A 30 -1.61 -13.71 0.35
CA LEU A 30 -1.92 -14.00 -1.05
C LEU A 30 -3.37 -13.69 -1.42
N HIS A 31 -4.33 -13.89 -0.51
CA HIS A 31 -5.72 -13.48 -0.70
C HIS A 31 -5.89 -11.97 -0.84
N CYS A 32 -4.98 -11.19 -0.24
CA CYS A 32 -4.92 -9.73 -0.38
C CYS A 32 -4.16 -9.27 -1.63
N SER A 33 -3.59 -10.19 -2.42
CA SER A 33 -2.92 -9.85 -3.68
C SER A 33 -3.91 -9.38 -4.74
N TYR A 34 -3.56 -8.35 -5.48
CA TYR A 34 -4.45 -7.71 -6.46
C TYR A 34 -4.97 -8.69 -7.51
N ASP A 35 -4.13 -9.57 -8.04
CA ASP A 35 -4.50 -10.60 -9.01
C ASP A 35 -5.46 -11.65 -8.44
N TYR A 36 -5.53 -11.82 -7.11
CA TYR A 36 -6.47 -12.73 -6.46
C TYR A 36 -7.86 -12.11 -6.29
N TRP A 37 -7.96 -10.91 -5.70
CA TRP A 37 -9.26 -10.32 -5.36
C TRP A 37 -9.87 -9.52 -6.52
N PHE A 38 -9.08 -8.87 -7.37
CA PHE A 38 -9.60 -8.01 -8.42
C PHE A 38 -10.50 -8.74 -9.43
N PRO A 39 -10.18 -9.96 -9.91
CA PRO A 39 -11.08 -10.69 -10.80
C PRO A 39 -12.47 -10.94 -10.21
N LYS A 40 -12.56 -11.14 -8.88
CA LYS A 40 -13.81 -11.37 -8.16
C LYS A 40 -14.65 -10.09 -8.03
N TYR A 41 -14.00 -8.93 -7.86
CA TYR A 41 -14.66 -7.66 -7.53
C TYR A 41 -14.58 -6.60 -8.64
N ARG A 42 -14.17 -6.97 -9.86
CA ARG A 42 -13.91 -6.06 -10.99
C ARG A 42 -14.99 -5.00 -11.26
N THR A 43 -16.26 -5.32 -11.00
CA THR A 43 -17.40 -4.41 -11.25
C THR A 43 -17.56 -3.33 -10.19
N SER A 44 -16.93 -3.50 -9.04
CA SER A 44 -16.97 -2.56 -7.90
C SER A 44 -15.67 -1.78 -7.76
N CYS A 45 -14.73 -1.94 -8.69
CA CYS A 45 -13.40 -1.34 -8.63
C CYS A 45 -13.18 -0.32 -9.74
N ILE A 46 -12.08 0.43 -9.64
CA ILE A 46 -11.57 1.23 -10.76
C ILE A 46 -11.10 0.29 -11.87
N ARG A 47 -11.33 0.69 -13.13
CA ARG A 47 -10.90 -0.07 -14.31
C ARG A 47 -9.38 -0.28 -14.26
N SER A 48 -8.98 -1.55 -14.22
CA SER A 48 -7.58 -1.94 -14.07
C SER A 48 -7.23 -3.15 -14.95
N ARG A 49 -5.95 -3.33 -15.22
CA ARG A 49 -5.39 -4.43 -16.02
C ARG A 49 -4.21 -5.03 -15.28
N VAL A 50 -4.17 -6.36 -15.24
CA VAL A 50 -3.11 -7.13 -14.59
C VAL A 50 -2.23 -7.75 -15.67
N ILE A 51 -0.91 -7.60 -15.51
CA ILE A 51 0.12 -8.12 -16.42
C ILE A 51 1.03 -9.03 -15.58
N SER A 52 1.10 -10.31 -15.91
CA SER A 52 2.05 -11.23 -15.27
C SER A 52 3.48 -10.82 -15.59
N LEU A 53 4.33 -10.73 -14.56
CA LEU A 53 5.74 -10.39 -14.75
C LEU A 53 6.59 -11.66 -14.85
N PRO A 54 7.36 -11.81 -15.94
CA PRO A 54 8.35 -12.87 -16.02
C PRO A 54 9.45 -12.71 -14.96
N PRO A 55 10.06 -13.81 -14.47
CA PRO A 55 11.14 -13.75 -13.46
C PRO A 55 12.29 -12.82 -13.85
N GLU A 56 12.68 -12.82 -15.13
CA GLU A 56 13.75 -11.97 -15.66
C GLU A 56 13.40 -10.47 -15.60
N PHE A 57 12.11 -10.12 -15.68
CA PHE A 57 11.65 -8.74 -15.52
C PHE A 57 11.68 -8.33 -14.04
N VAL A 58 11.36 -9.26 -13.14
CA VAL A 58 11.45 -9.05 -11.69
C VAL A 58 12.90 -8.82 -11.26
N GLU A 59 13.83 -9.61 -11.80
CA GLU A 59 15.27 -9.38 -11.63
C GLU A 59 15.68 -8.00 -12.14
N TYR A 60 15.19 -7.58 -13.32
CA TYR A 60 15.43 -6.21 -13.81
C TYR A 60 14.90 -5.12 -12.87
N ILE A 61 13.76 -5.31 -12.19
CA ILE A 61 13.29 -4.34 -11.18
C ILE A 61 14.29 -4.26 -10.03
N ARG A 62 14.79 -5.41 -9.55
CA ARG A 62 15.76 -5.54 -8.45
C ARG A 62 17.18 -5.09 -8.79
N GLU A 63 17.53 -5.01 -10.07
CA GLU A 63 18.86 -4.54 -10.51
C GLU A 63 19.13 -3.10 -10.03
N ASP A 64 20.34 -2.85 -9.55
CA ASP A 64 20.79 -1.50 -9.22
C ASP A 64 20.94 -0.63 -10.47
N GLY A 65 20.66 0.67 -10.32
CA GLY A 65 20.69 1.64 -11.41
C GLY A 65 19.41 1.64 -12.26
N ILE A 66 19.20 2.71 -13.03
CA ILE A 66 17.98 2.92 -13.83
C ILE A 66 18.37 2.96 -15.30
N ILE A 67 17.95 1.95 -16.06
CA ILE A 67 18.09 1.88 -17.52
C ILE A 67 16.70 1.93 -18.13
N LEU A 68 16.41 2.97 -18.91
CA LEU A 68 15.10 3.17 -19.54
C LEU A 68 15.08 2.64 -20.98
N ALA A 69 13.89 2.44 -21.54
CA ALA A 69 13.74 2.06 -22.94
C ALA A 69 14.17 3.22 -23.85
N ASP A 70 14.84 2.89 -24.96
CA ASP A 70 15.30 3.83 -25.98
C ASP A 70 14.26 4.08 -27.10
N ASP A 71 12.99 3.77 -26.82
CA ASP A 71 11.87 3.94 -27.75
C ASP A 71 11.22 5.32 -27.52
N ASP A 72 12.02 6.38 -27.64
CA ASP A 72 11.50 7.72 -27.85
C ASP A 72 10.93 7.75 -29.27
N GLY A 73 9.62 7.63 -29.36
CA GLY A 73 8.91 7.64 -30.63
C GLY A 73 9.17 8.93 -31.40
N ASN A 74 9.76 8.79 -32.59
CA ASN A 74 9.36 9.49 -33.81
C ASN A 74 8.85 10.94 -33.61
N SER A 75 9.76 11.87 -33.34
CA SER A 75 9.58 13.29 -33.72
C SER A 75 9.60 13.40 -35.24
N GLN A 76 8.51 13.01 -35.89
CA GLN A 76 8.22 13.33 -37.28
C GLN A 76 6.90 14.07 -37.31
N ASP A 77 6.99 15.38 -37.05
CA ASP A 77 6.30 16.46 -37.77
C ASP A 77 6.47 17.75 -36.97
N GLY A 78 7.40 18.58 -37.44
CA GLY A 78 7.72 19.88 -36.88
C GLY A 78 9.04 20.38 -37.45
N ASP A 79 9.03 20.79 -38.72
CA ASP A 79 10.06 21.65 -39.29
C ASP A 79 10.34 22.81 -38.33
N ALA A 80 11.53 22.85 -37.76
CA ALA A 80 12.14 24.05 -37.20
C ALA A 80 13.65 23.88 -37.29
N GLU A 81 14.20 24.54 -38.30
CA GLU A 81 15.59 25.00 -38.35
C GLU A 81 15.90 25.86 -37.11
N ASP A 82 17.20 26.04 -36.88
CA ASP A 82 17.88 27.00 -35.99
C ASP A 82 18.22 26.57 -34.55
N ASP A 83 19.53 26.37 -34.37
CA ASP A 83 20.41 26.97 -33.36
C ASP A 83 19.85 27.18 -31.94
N ASP A 84 20.43 26.45 -30.98
CA ASP A 84 20.85 27.12 -29.75
C ASP A 84 22.07 26.44 -29.12
N ASP A 85 23.22 27.06 -29.42
CA ASP A 85 24.55 26.82 -28.90
C ASP A 85 24.67 27.46 -27.51
N TRP A 86 24.65 26.66 -26.44
CA TRP A 86 24.87 27.16 -25.07
C TRP A 86 26.23 26.74 -24.53
N GLU A 87 27.27 27.47 -24.94
CA GLU A 87 28.54 27.55 -24.22
C GLU A 87 28.51 28.66 -23.15
N PRO A 88 28.95 28.42 -21.91
CA PRO A 88 29.31 29.50 -21.02
C PRO A 88 30.78 29.92 -21.26
N THR A 89 30.94 31.10 -21.86
CA THR A 89 32.21 31.81 -22.03
C THR A 89 32.92 32.09 -20.70
N ALA A 90 34.22 31.76 -20.61
CA ALA A 90 35.18 32.48 -19.77
C ALA A 90 36.56 32.51 -20.44
N ALA A 91 37.07 33.72 -20.68
CA ALA A 91 38.27 33.99 -21.46
C ALA A 91 39.58 33.99 -20.62
N ALA A 92 40.64 33.53 -21.30
CA ALA A 92 42.06 33.92 -21.22
C ALA A 92 42.97 33.34 -20.10
N THR A 93 43.83 32.36 -20.45
CA THR A 93 45.27 32.60 -20.77
C THR A 93 46.08 31.31 -21.09
N ALA A 94 46.65 31.28 -22.29
CA ALA A 94 47.85 30.55 -22.80
C ALA A 94 47.91 28.99 -22.83
N PRO A 95 48.50 28.39 -23.88
CA PRO A 95 48.39 26.96 -24.19
C PRO A 95 49.48 26.13 -23.47
N ARG A 96 49.09 25.00 -22.88
CA ARG A 96 50.01 23.96 -22.40
C ARG A 96 49.76 22.63 -23.15
N PRO A 97 50.82 21.87 -23.44
CA PRO A 97 50.81 20.84 -24.48
C PRO A 97 50.03 19.60 -24.04
N ALA A 98 49.57 18.85 -25.05
CA ALA A 98 48.91 17.56 -24.94
C ALA A 98 49.62 16.67 -23.91
N LEU A 99 48.94 16.39 -22.81
CA LEU A 99 49.27 15.28 -21.95
C LEU A 99 48.58 14.06 -22.56
N GLU A 100 49.41 13.15 -23.03
CA GLU A 100 49.06 11.79 -23.41
C GLU A 100 48.16 11.21 -22.32
N GLU A 101 46.96 10.77 -22.72
CA GLU A 101 46.11 9.94 -21.88
C GLU A 101 46.87 8.65 -21.61
N GLU A 102 47.52 8.56 -20.45
CA GLU A 102 48.01 7.29 -19.93
C GLU A 102 46.79 6.40 -19.71
N GLU A 103 46.62 5.43 -20.60
CA GLU A 103 45.73 4.28 -20.43
C GLU A 103 46.06 3.62 -19.08
N HIS A 104 45.30 3.97 -18.05
CA HIS A 104 45.32 3.22 -16.81
C HIS A 104 44.53 1.95 -17.05
N ASP A 105 45.25 0.93 -17.52
CA ASP A 105 44.84 -0.46 -17.54
C ASP A 105 44.57 -0.90 -16.10
N SER A 106 43.31 -0.81 -15.69
CA SER A 106 42.76 -1.53 -14.56
C SER A 106 41.76 -2.52 -15.12
N ASP A 107 42.14 -3.80 -15.11
CA ASP A 107 41.30 -4.96 -15.38
C ASP A 107 40.04 -4.97 -14.49
N GLU A 108 39.05 -4.15 -14.82
CA GLU A 108 37.66 -4.41 -14.53
C GLU A 108 37.08 -5.02 -15.80
N GLU A 109 36.64 -6.28 -15.74
CA GLU A 109 35.86 -6.91 -16.80
C GLU A 109 34.73 -5.93 -17.19
N GLU A 110 34.85 -5.23 -18.32
CA GLU A 110 33.80 -4.37 -18.85
C GLU A 110 32.55 -5.24 -19.05
N ALA A 111 31.66 -5.23 -18.06
CA ALA A 111 30.39 -5.89 -18.15
C ALA A 111 29.68 -5.31 -19.39
N ALA A 112 29.41 -6.17 -20.37
CA ALA A 112 28.77 -5.76 -21.62
C ALA A 112 27.59 -4.80 -21.34
N PRO A 113 27.46 -3.70 -22.10
CA PRO A 113 26.47 -2.67 -21.82
C PRO A 113 25.09 -3.30 -21.73
N ARG A 114 24.45 -3.13 -20.57
CA ARG A 114 23.14 -3.72 -20.27
C ARG A 114 22.11 -3.19 -21.27
N LEU A 115 21.44 -4.10 -21.97
CA LEU A 115 20.42 -3.74 -22.96
C LEU A 115 19.23 -3.01 -22.30
N PRO A 116 18.56 -2.08 -23.01
CA PRO A 116 17.37 -1.41 -22.50
C PRO A 116 16.16 -2.36 -22.41
N PRO A 117 15.18 -2.07 -21.53
CA PRO A 117 14.08 -2.99 -21.20
C PRO A 117 13.16 -3.33 -22.38
N ASN A 118 13.00 -2.45 -23.38
CA ASN A 118 12.27 -2.73 -24.62
C ASN A 118 12.96 -3.77 -25.51
N LYS A 119 14.29 -3.88 -25.46
CA LYS A 119 15.07 -4.90 -26.18
C LYS A 119 15.19 -6.20 -25.38
N ARG A 120 15.31 -6.11 -24.05
CA ARG A 120 15.34 -7.28 -23.15
C ARG A 120 13.99 -7.98 -23.06
N PHE A 121 12.90 -7.20 -22.97
CA PHE A 121 11.55 -7.71 -22.69
C PHE A 121 10.51 -7.11 -23.67
N PRO A 122 10.67 -7.30 -25.00
CA PRO A 122 9.83 -6.64 -26.00
C PRO A 122 8.34 -6.98 -25.84
N ALA A 123 8.01 -8.21 -25.47
CA ALA A 123 6.63 -8.63 -25.25
C ALA A 123 5.98 -7.90 -24.06
N VAL A 124 6.66 -7.83 -22.91
CA VAL A 124 6.15 -7.12 -21.72
C VAL A 124 6.03 -5.63 -22.00
N HIS A 125 7.04 -5.04 -22.66
CA HIS A 125 7.05 -3.63 -23.04
C HIS A 125 5.85 -3.27 -23.94
N GLN A 126 5.57 -4.10 -24.97
CA GLN A 126 4.44 -3.89 -25.86
C GLN A 126 3.10 -4.04 -25.12
N VAL A 127 2.95 -5.05 -24.27
CA VAL A 127 1.73 -5.24 -23.46
C VAL A 127 1.48 -4.03 -22.56
N ILE A 128 2.53 -3.46 -21.94
CA ILE A 128 2.40 -2.25 -21.13
C ILE A 128 1.88 -1.08 -21.99
N LYS A 129 2.45 -0.84 -23.18
CA LYS A 129 1.99 0.20 -24.11
C LYS A 129 0.52 0.03 -24.47
N ASP A 130 0.12 -1.19 -24.82
CA ASP A 130 -1.25 -1.49 -25.22
C ASP A 130 -2.24 -1.28 -24.07
N LYS A 131 -1.87 -1.68 -22.85
CA LYS A 131 -2.71 -1.50 -21.66
C LYS A 131 -2.81 -0.04 -21.21
N ILE A 132 -1.76 0.76 -21.36
CA ILE A 132 -1.84 2.22 -21.15
C ILE A 132 -2.89 2.82 -22.10
N ARG A 133 -2.81 2.49 -23.40
CA ARG A 133 -3.76 2.97 -24.41
C ARG A 133 -5.20 2.51 -24.10
N GLU A 134 -5.38 1.25 -23.74
CA GLU A 134 -6.69 0.67 -23.40
C GLU A 134 -7.35 1.36 -22.19
N LEU A 135 -6.55 1.86 -21.25
CA LEU A 135 -6.99 2.55 -20.04
C LEU A 135 -7.13 4.07 -20.21
N GLY A 136 -7.07 4.59 -21.43
CA GLY A 136 -7.26 6.01 -21.71
C GLY A 136 -5.98 6.85 -21.68
N GLY A 137 -4.82 6.22 -21.79
CA GLY A 137 -3.52 6.89 -21.96
C GLY A 137 -2.83 7.33 -20.68
N ALA A 138 -3.50 7.26 -19.52
CA ALA A 138 -2.90 7.57 -18.23
C ALA A 138 -3.24 6.48 -17.22
N VAL A 139 -2.21 5.95 -16.54
CA VAL A 139 -2.32 4.86 -15.58
C VAL A 139 -1.56 5.15 -14.29
N ALA A 140 -1.91 4.45 -13.21
CA ALA A 140 -1.13 4.38 -11.98
C ALA A 140 -0.66 2.94 -11.75
N PRO A 141 0.67 2.68 -11.72
CA PRO A 141 1.19 1.34 -11.51
C PRO A 141 1.09 0.91 -10.04
N LYS A 142 0.92 -0.40 -9.81
CA LYS A 142 1.17 -1.07 -8.52
C LYS A 142 1.63 -2.51 -8.78
N LEU A 143 2.32 -3.12 -7.81
CA LEU A 143 2.53 -4.57 -7.82
C LEU A 143 1.34 -5.29 -7.16
N ASN A 144 1.55 -6.53 -6.74
CA ASN A 144 0.58 -7.37 -6.03
C ASN A 144 -0.13 -6.64 -4.89
N TRP A 145 0.57 -5.85 -4.08
CA TRP A 145 -0.03 -5.17 -2.92
C TRP A 145 0.20 -3.66 -2.97
N SER A 146 1.41 -3.21 -3.22
CA SER A 146 1.84 -1.83 -2.99
C SER A 146 1.95 -1.00 -4.28
N SER A 147 1.55 0.27 -4.18
CA SER A 147 1.80 1.29 -5.23
C SER A 147 3.07 2.08 -4.88
N PRO A 148 3.87 2.53 -5.86
CA PRO A 148 5.14 3.23 -5.63
C PRO A 148 4.95 4.70 -5.20
N LYS A 149 4.15 4.93 -4.15
CA LYS A 149 3.79 6.27 -3.66
C LYS A 149 4.99 7.02 -3.09
N ASP A 150 5.95 6.29 -2.53
CA ASP A 150 7.22 6.76 -2.01
C ASP A 150 8.20 7.22 -3.10
N ALA A 151 8.00 6.78 -4.35
CA ALA A 151 8.82 7.15 -5.50
C ALA A 151 8.23 8.30 -6.35
N THR A 152 7.16 8.95 -5.89
CA THR A 152 6.50 10.01 -6.67
C THR A 152 7.42 11.19 -6.99
N TRP A 153 8.46 11.43 -6.19
CA TRP A 153 9.46 12.47 -6.39
C TRP A 153 10.26 12.35 -7.70
N ILE A 154 10.43 11.14 -8.25
CA ILE A 154 11.15 10.92 -9.53
C ILE A 154 10.21 10.98 -10.74
N SER A 155 8.91 11.20 -10.52
CA SER A 155 7.90 11.21 -11.58
C SER A 155 8.09 12.37 -12.55
N MET A 156 7.98 12.06 -13.85
CA MET A 156 7.99 13.05 -14.93
C MET A 156 6.75 13.96 -14.93
N HIS A 157 5.67 13.56 -14.23
CA HIS A 157 4.38 14.28 -14.21
C HIS A 157 4.17 15.14 -12.94
N GLN A 158 5.26 15.55 -12.29
CA GLN A 158 5.29 16.36 -11.05
C GLN A 158 4.62 15.67 -9.84
N ASN A 159 5.40 14.89 -9.09
CA ASN A 159 5.02 14.31 -7.78
C ASN A 159 3.71 13.50 -7.79
N THR A 160 3.52 12.66 -8.80
CA THR A 160 2.29 11.88 -9.00
C THR A 160 2.59 10.47 -9.49
N LEU A 161 1.65 9.55 -9.25
CA LEU A 161 1.68 8.19 -9.79
C LEU A 161 1.28 8.12 -11.27
N LYS A 162 0.89 9.24 -11.89
CA LYS A 162 0.51 9.30 -13.30
C LYS A 162 1.66 8.80 -14.18
N CYS A 163 1.37 7.78 -14.96
CA CYS A 163 2.26 7.25 -15.99
C CYS A 163 1.52 7.26 -17.33
N THR A 164 2.21 7.74 -18.36
CA THR A 164 1.72 7.80 -19.75
C THR A 164 2.58 6.98 -20.69
N THR A 165 3.79 6.62 -20.27
CA THR A 165 4.73 5.79 -21.03
C THR A 165 5.20 4.58 -20.19
N PRO A 166 5.76 3.53 -20.83
CA PRO A 166 6.43 2.46 -20.09
C PRO A 166 7.61 2.97 -19.26
N ASN A 167 8.34 3.99 -19.74
CA ASN A 167 9.48 4.57 -19.01
C ASN A 167 9.04 5.22 -17.70
N ASP A 168 7.90 5.92 -17.68
CA ASP A 168 7.30 6.45 -16.44
C ASP A 168 7.09 5.33 -15.40
N ILE A 169 6.60 4.17 -15.85
CA ILE A 169 6.35 3.01 -14.99
C ILE A 169 7.67 2.42 -14.47
N TYR A 170 8.65 2.20 -15.36
CA TYR A 170 9.94 1.62 -14.98
C TYR A 170 10.67 2.50 -13.95
N LEU A 171 10.62 3.82 -14.17
CA LEU A 171 11.23 4.80 -13.28
C LEU A 171 10.64 4.74 -11.86
N LEU A 172 9.30 4.71 -11.74
CA LEU A 172 8.64 4.60 -10.44
C LEU A 172 8.87 3.25 -9.76
N LEU A 173 8.79 2.13 -10.49
CA LEU A 173 8.96 0.80 -9.91
C LEU A 173 10.39 0.61 -9.38
N LYS A 174 11.40 1.03 -10.13
CA LYS A 174 12.81 0.88 -9.73
C LYS A 174 13.23 1.82 -8.60
N SER A 175 12.47 2.89 -8.36
CA SER A 175 12.80 3.90 -7.35
C SER A 175 11.99 3.77 -6.05
N SER A 176 11.15 2.72 -5.93
CA SER A 176 10.23 2.53 -4.81
C SER A 176 10.68 1.42 -3.87
N SER A 177 10.86 1.78 -2.60
CA SER A 177 11.10 0.83 -1.50
C SER A 177 9.88 -0.06 -1.23
N PHE A 178 8.66 0.44 -1.47
CA PHE A 178 7.43 -0.37 -1.34
C PHE A 178 7.36 -1.48 -2.39
N VAL A 179 7.83 -1.20 -3.61
CA VAL A 179 7.95 -2.20 -4.67
C VAL A 179 8.99 -3.25 -4.30
N SER A 180 10.15 -2.85 -3.78
CA SER A 180 11.16 -3.80 -3.29
C SER A 180 10.62 -4.67 -2.14
N HIS A 181 9.90 -4.07 -1.18
CA HIS A 181 9.25 -4.81 -0.10
C HIS A 181 8.26 -5.85 -0.63
N ASP A 182 7.42 -5.52 -1.62
CA ASP A 182 6.49 -6.47 -2.23
C ASP A 182 7.21 -7.68 -2.86
N LEU A 183 8.42 -7.48 -3.39
CA LEU A 183 9.19 -8.52 -4.07
C LEU A 183 10.01 -9.40 -3.11
N GLU A 184 10.44 -8.86 -1.97
CA GLU A 184 11.43 -9.51 -1.09
C GLU A 184 10.88 -9.87 0.29
N HIS A 185 9.98 -9.04 0.81
CA HIS A 185 9.55 -9.06 2.22
C HIS A 185 8.04 -9.27 2.39
N ALA A 186 7.32 -9.61 1.32
CA ALA A 186 5.86 -9.76 1.35
C ALA A 186 5.36 -10.78 2.39
N PHE A 187 6.16 -11.82 2.68
CA PHE A 187 5.78 -12.90 3.60
C PHE A 187 6.49 -12.83 4.96
N ASP A 188 7.21 -11.74 5.23
CA ASP A 188 7.87 -11.54 6.52
C ASP A 188 6.82 -11.44 7.63
N GLY A 189 7.06 -12.16 8.73
CA GLY A 189 6.11 -12.25 9.85
C GLY A 189 4.96 -13.23 9.64
N THR A 190 4.91 -13.96 8.52
CA THR A 190 3.93 -15.05 8.35
C THR A 190 4.31 -16.28 9.18
N THR A 191 3.32 -16.95 9.76
CA THR A 191 3.57 -18.20 10.48
C THR A 191 3.97 -19.31 9.50
N PRO A 192 4.97 -20.14 9.82
CA PRO A 192 5.37 -21.25 8.97
C PRO A 192 4.18 -22.13 8.64
N ALA A 193 4.01 -22.47 7.35
CA ALA A 193 3.04 -23.48 6.97
C ALA A 193 3.37 -24.79 7.70
N ALA A 194 2.36 -25.40 8.34
CA ALA A 194 2.57 -26.68 9.01
C ALA A 194 3.23 -27.68 8.05
N PRO A 195 4.28 -28.41 8.47
CA PRO A 195 4.94 -29.38 7.60
C PRO A 195 3.92 -30.44 7.19
N ARG A 196 3.54 -30.43 5.92
CA ARG A 196 2.73 -31.50 5.33
C ARG A 196 3.56 -32.77 5.41
N SER A 197 3.07 -33.80 6.12
CA SER A 197 3.76 -35.09 6.24
C SER A 197 4.27 -35.56 4.88
N ALA A 198 5.57 -35.81 4.81
CA ALA A 198 6.31 -36.22 3.61
C ALA A 198 5.99 -37.67 3.19
N SER A 199 4.72 -38.01 3.02
CA SER A 199 4.27 -39.36 2.66
C SER A 199 3.50 -39.41 1.33
N SER A 200 3.85 -38.56 0.36
CA SER A 200 3.47 -38.78 -1.04
C SER A 200 4.42 -38.03 -1.98
N ALA A 201 5.58 -38.63 -2.24
CA ALA A 201 6.41 -38.28 -3.39
C ALA A 201 5.88 -39.04 -4.62
N SER A 202 4.75 -38.60 -5.17
CA SER A 202 4.35 -38.94 -6.55
C SER A 202 3.28 -37.97 -7.08
N GLN A 203 3.66 -37.29 -8.16
CA GLN A 203 2.82 -36.64 -9.19
C GLN A 203 1.34 -36.42 -8.85
N SER A 204 0.95 -35.18 -8.53
CA SER A 204 -0.34 -34.60 -8.95
C SER A 204 -0.41 -33.11 -8.61
N THR A 205 -0.87 -32.35 -9.60
CA THR A 205 -1.56 -31.06 -9.55
C THR A 205 -1.85 -30.49 -8.15
N SER A 206 -1.17 -29.40 -7.83
CA SER A 206 -1.33 -28.59 -6.62
C SER A 206 -2.67 -27.83 -6.60
N GLU A 207 -3.74 -28.46 -6.12
CA GLU A 207 -5.03 -27.78 -5.85
C GLU A 207 -5.11 -27.09 -4.47
N GLY A 208 -3.98 -26.85 -3.78
CA GLY A 208 -4.05 -26.39 -2.38
C GLY A 208 -2.88 -25.56 -1.86
N ALA A 209 -2.09 -24.91 -2.70
CA ALA A 209 -1.16 -23.87 -2.25
C ALA A 209 -1.20 -22.74 -3.28
N LEU A 210 -1.64 -21.55 -2.85
CA LEU A 210 -1.57 -20.38 -3.73
C LEU A 210 -0.09 -20.10 -4.03
N GLY A 211 0.25 -20.12 -5.32
CA GLY A 211 1.58 -19.72 -5.78
C GLY A 211 1.75 -18.20 -5.64
N PHE A 212 2.98 -17.75 -5.40
CA PHE A 212 3.31 -16.33 -5.53
C PHE A 212 3.83 -16.07 -6.94
N GLN A 213 3.15 -15.19 -7.67
CA GLN A 213 3.60 -14.69 -8.96
C GLN A 213 3.55 -13.15 -8.94
N PRO A 214 4.70 -12.47 -9.14
CA PRO A 214 4.70 -11.02 -9.28
C PRO A 214 3.87 -10.57 -10.48
N VAL A 215 3.05 -9.55 -10.27
CA VAL A 215 2.23 -8.94 -11.33
C VAL A 215 2.41 -7.43 -11.34
N LEU A 216 2.32 -6.83 -12.52
CA LEU A 216 2.17 -5.39 -12.70
C LEU A 216 0.69 -5.09 -12.94
N VAL A 217 0.13 -4.28 -12.06
CA VAL A 217 -1.24 -3.78 -12.16
C VAL A 217 -1.19 -2.35 -12.67
N LEU A 218 -1.92 -2.09 -13.76
CA LEU A 218 -2.15 -0.76 -14.29
C LEU A 218 -3.60 -0.38 -14.00
N ARG A 219 -3.79 0.61 -13.13
CA ARG A 219 -5.10 1.21 -12.84
C ARG A 219 -5.29 2.43 -13.71
N SER A 220 -6.51 2.66 -14.21
CA SER A 220 -6.85 3.92 -14.88
C SER A 220 -6.51 5.09 -13.96
N PHE A 221 -5.72 6.05 -14.44
CA PHE A 221 -5.34 7.19 -13.63
C PHE A 221 -6.53 8.14 -13.49
N PHE A 222 -6.75 8.59 -12.26
CA PHE A 222 -7.64 9.69 -11.92
C PHE A 222 -7.10 10.33 -10.64
N SER A 223 -7.54 11.54 -10.33
CA SER A 223 -7.16 12.25 -9.11
C SER A 223 -8.29 12.12 -8.09
N PRO A 224 -8.29 11.09 -7.22
CA PRO A 224 -9.30 10.96 -6.17
C PRO A 224 -9.25 12.15 -5.22
N HIS A 225 -10.41 12.63 -4.79
CA HIS A 225 -10.44 13.52 -3.63
C HIS A 225 -10.13 12.70 -2.38
N THR A 226 -8.98 12.93 -1.77
CA THR A 226 -8.46 12.15 -0.62
C THR A 226 -9.39 12.13 0.61
N ALA A 227 -10.20 13.17 0.79
CA ALA A 227 -11.22 13.24 1.84
C ALA A 227 -12.30 12.15 1.73
N LEU A 228 -12.51 11.61 0.54
CA LEU A 228 -13.56 10.62 0.23
C LEU A 228 -13.00 9.19 0.13
N GLU A 229 -11.80 8.97 0.66
CA GLU A 229 -11.18 7.67 0.81
C GLU A 229 -11.25 7.20 2.27
N PHE A 230 -11.67 5.95 2.47
CA PHE A 230 -11.89 5.38 3.81
C PHE A 230 -11.30 3.99 3.90
N ARG A 231 -10.75 3.66 5.06
CA ARG A 231 -10.33 2.31 5.43
C ARG A 231 -11.39 1.67 6.31
N CYS A 232 -11.74 0.45 5.99
CA CYS A 232 -12.79 -0.32 6.63
C CYS A 232 -12.19 -1.60 7.21
N PHE A 233 -12.59 -1.97 8.43
CA PHE A 233 -12.09 -3.13 9.14
C PHE A 233 -13.19 -4.18 9.28
N VAL A 234 -12.86 -5.41 8.93
CA VAL A 234 -13.75 -6.57 9.02
C VAL A 234 -13.18 -7.54 10.02
N LYS A 235 -14.01 -7.94 10.99
CA LYS A 235 -13.67 -8.94 12.00
C LYS A 235 -14.77 -9.99 12.05
N HIS A 236 -14.39 -11.26 11.97
CA HIS A 236 -15.31 -12.41 11.93
C HIS A 236 -16.46 -12.21 10.93
N ARG A 237 -16.17 -11.72 9.72
CA ARG A 237 -17.13 -11.40 8.65
C ARG A 237 -18.18 -10.36 9.03
N ASN A 238 -17.85 -9.47 9.97
CA ASN A 238 -18.65 -8.31 10.32
C ASN A 238 -17.84 -7.04 10.08
N LEU A 239 -18.46 -6.02 9.47
CA LEU A 239 -17.86 -4.70 9.32
C LEU A 239 -17.86 -4.01 10.69
N VAL A 240 -16.69 -3.83 11.30
CA VAL A 240 -16.58 -3.35 12.69
C VAL A 240 -16.18 -1.90 12.82
N ALA A 241 -15.40 -1.38 11.87
CA ALA A 241 -14.90 -0.01 11.95
C ALA A 241 -14.66 0.60 10.56
N ILE A 242 -14.80 1.91 10.47
CA ILE A 242 -14.54 2.73 9.29
C ILE A 242 -13.75 3.97 9.74
N THR A 243 -12.68 4.31 9.04
CA THR A 243 -11.88 5.52 9.30
C THR A 243 -11.62 6.29 8.02
N GLN A 244 -11.52 7.61 8.13
CA GLN A 244 -10.93 8.44 7.09
C GLN A 244 -9.50 7.98 6.76
N ARG A 245 -9.14 7.92 5.48
CA ARG A 245 -7.80 7.48 5.02
C ARG A 245 -6.75 8.59 5.05
N ASP A 246 -7.17 9.80 4.70
CA ASP A 246 -6.36 11.02 4.82
C ASP A 246 -6.50 11.60 6.23
N LEU A 247 -5.43 12.17 6.79
CA LEU A 247 -5.45 12.66 8.18
C LEU A 247 -5.71 14.18 8.30
N ASN A 248 -6.07 14.84 7.19
CA ASN A 248 -6.52 16.24 7.22
C ASN A 248 -7.96 16.35 7.74
N HIS A 249 -8.29 17.44 8.43
CA HIS A 249 -9.66 17.70 8.86
C HIS A 249 -10.54 18.24 7.70
N TYR A 250 -11.70 17.61 7.49
CA TYR A 250 -12.70 18.02 6.50
C TYR A 250 -14.08 18.18 7.15
N ALA A 251 -14.50 19.43 7.38
CA ALA A 251 -15.74 19.74 8.09
C ALA A 251 -17.01 19.13 7.44
N PHE A 252 -17.02 19.00 6.11
CA PHE A 252 -18.18 18.49 5.38
C PHE A 252 -18.45 17.00 5.62
N LEU A 253 -17.44 16.20 6.00
CA LEU A 253 -17.58 14.77 6.23
C LEU A 253 -18.53 14.46 7.39
N GLN A 254 -18.66 15.37 8.36
CA GLN A 254 -19.56 15.19 9.51
C GLN A 254 -21.02 15.05 9.06
N SER A 255 -21.46 15.81 8.06
CA SER A 255 -22.80 15.67 7.49
C SER A 255 -23.00 14.39 6.66
N LEU A 256 -21.90 13.78 6.19
CA LEU A 256 -21.93 12.60 5.31
C LEU A 256 -21.82 11.28 6.07
N ARG A 257 -21.65 11.29 7.40
CA ARG A 257 -21.48 10.09 8.22
C ARG A 257 -22.52 8.98 7.94
N PRO A 258 -23.83 9.25 7.91
CA PRO A 258 -24.82 8.20 7.64
C PRO A 258 -24.66 7.59 6.25
N ALA A 259 -24.41 8.43 5.24
CA ALA A 259 -24.20 8.00 3.86
C ALA A 259 -22.91 7.18 3.71
N ILE A 260 -21.81 7.57 4.35
CA ILE A 260 -20.54 6.82 4.38
C ILE A 260 -20.78 5.41 4.90
N VAL A 261 -21.41 5.29 6.07
CA VAL A 261 -21.70 3.98 6.69
C VAL A 261 -22.60 3.13 5.77
N ALA A 262 -23.68 3.71 5.24
CA ALA A 262 -24.62 3.00 4.38
C ALA A 262 -23.94 2.47 3.10
N ARG A 263 -23.14 3.29 2.41
CA ARG A 263 -22.45 2.90 1.16
C ARG A 263 -21.36 1.84 1.39
N VAL A 264 -20.62 1.93 2.49
CA VAL A 264 -19.62 0.92 2.85
C VAL A 264 -20.30 -0.41 3.20
N LYS A 265 -21.37 -0.36 3.98
CA LYS A 265 -22.15 -1.54 4.36
C LYS A 265 -22.76 -2.23 3.14
N GLU A 266 -23.37 -1.46 2.22
CA GLU A 266 -23.89 -1.96 0.95
C GLU A 266 -22.81 -2.72 0.15
N LEU A 267 -21.61 -2.15 -0.01
CA LEU A 267 -20.52 -2.82 -0.71
C LEU A 267 -20.07 -4.09 0.03
N PHE A 268 -19.93 -4.02 1.35
CA PHE A 268 -19.47 -5.13 2.16
C PHE A 268 -20.43 -6.32 2.10
N ASP A 269 -21.72 -6.10 2.41
CA ASP A 269 -22.72 -7.15 2.49
C ASP A 269 -22.97 -7.80 1.12
N THR A 270 -23.02 -6.98 0.08
CA THR A 270 -23.33 -7.48 -1.27
C THR A 270 -22.15 -8.12 -1.99
N LYS A 271 -20.92 -7.71 -1.69
CA LYS A 271 -19.73 -8.15 -2.43
C LYS A 271 -18.73 -8.92 -1.60
N LEU A 272 -18.43 -8.55 -0.36
CA LEU A 272 -17.24 -9.03 0.35
C LEU A 272 -17.56 -10.06 1.45
N ARG A 273 -18.64 -9.86 2.23
CA ARG A 273 -18.95 -10.57 3.48
C ARG A 273 -18.78 -12.09 3.40
N PHE A 274 -19.32 -12.70 2.34
CA PHE A 274 -19.31 -14.16 2.16
C PHE A 274 -18.48 -14.65 0.96
N THR A 275 -17.86 -13.76 0.20
CA THR A 275 -17.10 -14.15 -0.99
C THR A 275 -15.58 -14.01 -0.81
N PHE A 276 -15.15 -13.12 0.10
CA PHE A 276 -13.75 -13.01 0.45
C PHE A 276 -13.38 -14.18 1.38
N PRO A 277 -12.27 -14.90 1.12
CA PRO A 277 -11.94 -16.11 1.87
C PRO A 277 -11.69 -15.85 3.35
N GLU A 278 -11.11 -14.70 3.71
CA GLU A 278 -10.76 -14.38 5.09
C GLU A 278 -11.94 -13.78 5.86
N GLY A 279 -12.04 -14.16 7.13
CA GLY A 279 -13.02 -13.58 8.06
C GLY A 279 -12.54 -12.28 8.72
N ASN A 280 -11.23 -12.02 8.71
CA ASN A 280 -10.62 -10.82 9.28
C ASN A 280 -9.73 -10.16 8.22
N PHE A 281 -10.04 -8.93 7.82
CA PHE A 281 -9.26 -8.18 6.83
C PHE A 281 -9.59 -6.69 6.91
N ALA A 282 -8.84 -5.85 6.21
CA ALA A 282 -9.19 -4.45 5.99
C ALA A 282 -9.39 -4.20 4.49
N PHE A 283 -10.25 -3.26 4.13
CA PHE A 283 -10.42 -2.85 2.74
C PHE A 283 -10.55 -1.34 2.63
N ASP A 284 -10.02 -0.79 1.55
CA ASP A 284 -10.03 0.64 1.26
C ASP A 284 -11.10 0.93 0.21
N VAL A 285 -11.87 1.98 0.42
CA VAL A 285 -12.92 2.42 -0.52
C VAL A 285 -12.77 3.89 -0.88
N TYR A 286 -13.25 4.22 -2.08
CA TYR A 286 -13.43 5.59 -2.53
C TYR A 286 -14.88 5.83 -2.94
N MET A 287 -15.48 6.89 -2.41
CA MET A 287 -16.87 7.27 -2.70
C MET A 287 -16.88 8.64 -3.39
N PRO A 288 -16.93 8.71 -4.73
CA PRO A 288 -17.02 10.00 -5.41
C PRO A 288 -18.30 10.74 -5.02
N GLU A 289 -18.31 12.05 -5.17
CA GLU A 289 -19.56 12.80 -5.12
C GLU A 289 -20.52 12.26 -6.20
N ALA A 290 -21.79 12.13 -5.86
CA ALA A 290 -22.82 11.68 -6.79
C ALA A 290 -22.88 12.68 -7.96
N GLY A 291 -22.79 12.17 -9.19
CA GLY A 291 -23.00 12.99 -10.37
C GLY A 291 -24.46 13.46 -10.43
N VAL A 292 -24.71 14.57 -11.10
CA VAL A 292 -26.05 15.14 -11.30
C VAL A 292 -27.02 14.13 -11.92
N ASP A 293 -26.49 13.16 -12.69
CA ASP A 293 -27.27 12.09 -13.34
C ASP A 293 -27.55 10.87 -12.44
N GLU A 294 -26.87 10.73 -11.29
CA GLU A 294 -27.12 9.67 -10.30
C GLU A 294 -27.96 10.16 -9.10
N ALA A 295 -28.25 11.46 -9.04
CA ALA A 295 -29.16 12.02 -8.05
C ALA A 295 -30.60 11.70 -8.50
N SER A 296 -31.29 10.81 -7.78
CA SER A 296 -32.75 10.68 -7.90
C SER A 296 -33.43 11.95 -7.40
N ASP A 297 -34.43 12.44 -8.13
CA ASP A 297 -35.25 13.60 -7.75
C ASP A 297 -36.01 13.42 -6.41
N ASP A 298 -36.00 12.22 -5.82
CA ASP A 298 -36.71 11.86 -4.59
C ASP A 298 -35.85 11.96 -3.30
N ASP A 299 -34.55 12.28 -3.38
CA ASP A 299 -33.67 12.34 -2.20
C ASP A 299 -33.53 13.77 -1.65
N ASP A 300 -34.54 14.23 -0.90
CA ASP A 300 -34.55 15.53 -0.16
C ASP A 300 -33.66 15.50 1.11
N ASP A 301 -33.17 14.33 1.52
CA ASP A 301 -32.24 14.17 2.63
C ASP A 301 -30.80 14.18 2.09
N GLY A 302 -29.91 14.98 2.68
CA GLY A 302 -28.53 15.22 2.22
C GLY A 302 -27.60 14.00 2.03
N ALA A 303 -28.12 12.78 2.20
CA ALA A 303 -27.51 11.49 1.84
C ALA A 303 -27.23 11.31 0.32
N SER A 304 -27.94 12.06 -0.54
CA SER A 304 -27.81 11.99 -2.00
C SER A 304 -26.44 12.41 -2.57
N ARG A 305 -25.55 13.02 -1.77
CA ARG A 305 -24.30 13.59 -2.30
C ARG A 305 -23.17 12.59 -2.52
N LEU A 306 -23.25 11.37 -2.00
CA LEU A 306 -22.20 10.34 -2.20
C LEU A 306 -22.67 9.29 -3.19
N GLY A 307 -21.86 9.10 -4.23
CA GLY A 307 -21.99 8.00 -5.17
C GLY A 307 -21.65 6.65 -4.53
N ARG A 308 -21.71 5.60 -5.36
CA ARG A 308 -21.44 4.22 -4.90
C ARG A 308 -19.99 4.05 -4.43
N ALA A 309 -19.80 3.27 -3.36
CA ALA A 309 -18.48 2.91 -2.87
C ALA A 309 -17.73 2.04 -3.89
N ARG A 310 -16.51 2.46 -4.24
CA ARG A 310 -15.60 1.72 -5.12
C ARG A 310 -14.48 1.12 -4.29
N LEU A 311 -14.27 -0.18 -4.42
CA LEU A 311 -13.16 -0.88 -3.78
C LEU A 311 -11.82 -0.44 -4.40
N ILE A 312 -10.89 -0.02 -3.55
CA ILE A 312 -9.56 0.47 -3.91
C ILE A 312 -8.48 -0.57 -3.64
N ASP A 313 -8.52 -1.18 -2.45
CA ASP A 313 -7.55 -2.19 -2.02
C ASP A 313 -8.12 -3.11 -0.95
N ILE A 314 -7.50 -4.27 -0.78
CA ILE A 314 -7.76 -5.18 0.35
C ILE A 314 -6.41 -5.46 1.02
N ASN A 315 -6.37 -5.29 2.35
CA ASN A 315 -5.18 -5.45 3.17
C ASN A 315 -5.40 -6.53 4.23
N PRO A 316 -4.36 -7.26 4.62
CA PRO A 316 -4.48 -8.33 5.62
C PRO A 316 -4.78 -7.76 7.01
N TRP A 317 -5.48 -8.53 7.84
CA TRP A 317 -5.57 -8.28 9.28
C TRP A 317 -4.24 -8.64 9.95
N ALA A 318 -3.28 -7.72 9.89
CA ALA A 318 -1.91 -7.95 10.30
C ALA A 318 -1.26 -6.63 10.80
N PRO A 319 -0.21 -6.70 11.64
CA PRO A 319 0.44 -5.50 12.20
C PRO A 319 0.94 -4.50 11.14
N ARG A 320 1.27 -4.99 9.94
CA ARG A 320 1.75 -4.14 8.83
C ARG A 320 0.67 -3.23 8.24
N THR A 321 -0.60 -3.52 8.47
CA THR A 321 -1.71 -2.72 7.96
C THR A 321 -1.94 -1.55 8.90
N ASP A 322 -1.78 -0.33 8.37
CA ASP A 322 -1.97 0.91 9.11
C ASP A 322 -3.42 1.09 9.57
N THR A 323 -3.62 1.34 10.87
CA THR A 323 -4.93 1.48 11.51
C THR A 323 -5.47 2.91 11.51
N LEU A 324 -4.62 3.90 11.19
CA LEU A 324 -4.99 5.30 11.07
C LEU A 324 -5.59 5.87 12.37
N LEU A 325 -6.90 6.10 12.44
CA LEU A 325 -7.59 6.64 13.62
C LEU A 325 -8.00 5.56 14.64
N PHE A 326 -7.57 4.33 14.43
CA PHE A 326 -7.75 3.22 15.36
C PHE A 326 -6.41 2.69 15.88
N ASP A 327 -6.44 1.99 17.00
CA ASP A 327 -5.35 1.18 17.55
C ASP A 327 -5.60 -0.31 17.29
N TRP A 328 -4.53 -1.09 17.16
CA TRP A 328 -4.69 -2.53 16.96
C TRP A 328 -5.25 -3.25 18.19
N ASN A 329 -4.93 -2.81 19.41
CA ASN A 329 -5.47 -3.44 20.63
C ASN A 329 -6.98 -3.34 20.67
N GLU A 330 -7.53 -2.14 20.43
CA GLU A 330 -8.98 -1.98 20.44
C GLU A 330 -9.64 -2.85 19.36
N LEU A 331 -9.12 -2.87 18.13
CA LEU A 331 -9.66 -3.70 17.04
C LEU A 331 -9.60 -5.21 17.38
N LEU A 332 -8.52 -5.66 18.04
CA LEU A 332 -8.34 -7.03 18.48
C LEU A 332 -9.25 -7.40 19.66
N GLU A 333 -9.56 -6.45 20.53
CA GLU A 333 -10.44 -6.65 21.71
C GLU A 333 -11.93 -6.51 21.39
N LEU A 334 -12.30 -5.88 20.25
CA LEU A 334 -13.70 -5.70 19.85
C LEU A 334 -14.49 -7.03 19.85
N SER A 335 -15.52 -7.13 20.68
CA SER A 335 -16.43 -8.28 20.71
C SER A 335 -17.50 -8.14 19.62
N VAL A 336 -17.61 -9.15 18.76
CA VAL A 336 -18.64 -9.21 17.72
C VAL A 336 -19.79 -10.11 18.20
N PRO A 337 -21.04 -9.63 18.26
CA PRO A 337 -22.21 -10.46 18.55
C PRO A 337 -22.33 -11.48 17.41
N GLN A 338 -22.25 -12.78 17.72
CA GLN A 338 -22.31 -13.87 16.74
C GLN A 338 -21.18 -13.85 15.68
N PRO A 339 -19.95 -14.26 16.06
CA PRO A 339 -18.95 -14.62 15.06
C PRO A 339 -19.50 -15.75 14.17
N LEU A 340 -19.74 -15.47 12.89
CA LEU A 340 -20.09 -16.48 11.89
C LEU A 340 -18.85 -17.37 11.67
N PHE A 341 -18.67 -18.36 12.55
CA PHE A 341 -17.49 -19.21 12.60
C PHE A 341 -17.43 -20.17 11.41
N GLY A 342 -16.34 -20.06 10.67
CA GLY A 342 -15.82 -21.07 9.75
C GLY A 342 -14.29 -21.19 9.87
N VAL A 343 -13.73 -21.01 11.07
CA VAL A 343 -12.29 -21.07 11.33
C VAL A 343 -11.93 -22.46 11.88
N PRO A 344 -11.14 -23.29 11.17
CA PRO A 344 -10.60 -24.50 11.76
C PRO A 344 -9.44 -24.12 12.69
N GLY A 345 -9.64 -24.16 14.00
CA GLY A 345 -8.51 -24.02 14.94
C GLY A 345 -8.80 -23.51 16.35
N SER A 346 -10.00 -23.05 16.69
CA SER A 346 -10.34 -22.73 18.08
C SER A 346 -10.82 -23.99 18.79
N GLY A 347 -9.89 -24.66 19.47
CA GLY A 347 -10.22 -25.73 20.40
C GLY A 347 -10.95 -25.17 21.62
N ASP A 348 -12.27 -25.27 21.61
CA ASP A 348 -13.06 -25.28 22.84
C ASP A 348 -13.92 -26.54 22.85
N GLN A 349 -13.44 -27.52 23.62
CA GLN A 349 -14.21 -28.69 24.01
C GLN A 349 -15.27 -28.28 25.02
N LYS A 350 -16.52 -28.10 24.59
CA LYS A 350 -17.67 -28.36 25.46
C LYS A 350 -18.86 -28.92 24.67
N GLY A 351 -19.15 -30.19 24.94
CA GLY A 351 -20.52 -30.72 25.05
C GLY A 351 -21.19 -31.14 23.76
N ALA A 352 -20.80 -32.30 23.23
CA ALA A 352 -21.68 -33.10 22.40
C ALA A 352 -22.62 -33.91 23.31
N GLU A 353 -23.92 -33.62 23.27
CA GLU A 353 -24.99 -34.60 23.50
C GLU A 353 -26.11 -34.37 22.47
N THR A 354 -26.18 -35.34 21.53
CA THR A 354 -27.35 -35.97 20.88
C THR A 354 -28.74 -35.55 21.39
N GLU A 355 -29.78 -35.31 20.58
CA GLU A 355 -30.39 -36.18 19.56
C GLU A 355 -31.36 -35.33 18.71
N GLY A 356 -31.62 -35.76 17.47
CA GLY A 356 -32.32 -34.98 16.45
C GLY A 356 -33.82 -34.82 16.60
N ASP A 357 -34.36 -33.79 15.93
CA ASP A 357 -35.62 -33.90 15.20
C ASP A 357 -35.75 -32.80 14.13
N GLU A 358 -36.45 -33.18 13.06
CA GLU A 358 -37.06 -32.41 11.97
C GLU A 358 -36.44 -31.10 11.46
N VAL A 359 -35.97 -31.20 10.20
CA VAL A 359 -35.91 -30.08 9.25
C VAL A 359 -37.32 -29.48 9.12
N THR A 360 -37.57 -28.46 9.92
CA THR A 360 -38.67 -27.52 9.69
C THR A 360 -38.03 -26.26 9.14
N THR A 361 -38.15 -26.06 7.83
CA THR A 361 -37.94 -24.76 7.20
C THR A 361 -38.99 -23.81 7.77
N THR A 362 -38.65 -23.13 8.86
CA THR A 362 -39.36 -21.91 9.26
C THR A 362 -38.67 -20.74 8.58
N GLU A 363 -39.47 -20.06 7.77
CA GLU A 363 -39.23 -18.73 7.24
C GLU A 363 -39.20 -17.76 8.42
N ASP A 364 -38.13 -17.81 9.21
CA ASP A 364 -37.81 -16.79 10.19
C ASP A 364 -36.62 -16.00 9.62
N GLU A 365 -36.95 -15.03 8.75
CA GLU A 365 -36.13 -13.83 8.55
C GLU A 365 -36.06 -13.09 9.90
N ALA A 366 -35.30 -13.66 10.84
CA ALA A 366 -34.98 -13.03 12.09
C ALA A 366 -33.91 -11.98 11.79
N ASP A 367 -34.27 -10.71 12.00
CA ASP A 367 -33.41 -9.53 12.00
C ASP A 367 -31.95 -9.91 12.37
N GLU A 368 -31.10 -10.05 11.37
CA GLU A 368 -29.66 -10.29 11.57
C GLU A 368 -29.16 -9.01 12.24
N ASP A 369 -28.85 -9.07 13.54
CA ASP A 369 -28.30 -7.94 14.32
C ASP A 369 -26.98 -7.49 13.68
N ASP A 370 -27.08 -6.69 12.62
CA ASP A 370 -25.94 -6.17 11.87
C ASP A 370 -25.14 -5.29 12.82
N TYR A 371 -23.90 -5.73 13.10
CA TYR A 371 -22.96 -4.95 13.87
C TYR A 371 -22.88 -3.53 13.30
N VAL A 372 -23.21 -2.52 14.11
CA VAL A 372 -23.12 -1.12 13.68
C VAL A 372 -21.65 -0.71 13.73
N PRO A 373 -21.01 -0.43 12.57
CA PRO A 373 -19.59 -0.10 12.56
C PRO A 373 -19.33 1.26 13.19
N GLU A 374 -18.23 1.36 13.92
CA GLU A 374 -17.75 2.65 14.42
C GLU A 374 -17.08 3.45 13.30
N LEU A 375 -17.61 4.65 12.99
CA LEU A 375 -16.99 5.58 12.05
C LEU A 375 -16.16 6.64 12.80
N ARG A 376 -14.85 6.71 12.53
CA ARG A 376 -13.97 7.79 13.00
C ARG A 376 -13.57 8.71 11.85
N LEU A 377 -13.70 10.00 12.09
CA LEU A 377 -13.27 11.08 11.19
C LEU A 377 -12.30 11.97 11.96
N VAL A 378 -11.40 12.64 11.24
CA VAL A 378 -10.48 13.60 11.87
C VAL A 378 -11.30 14.77 12.42
N GLU A 379 -11.11 15.11 13.69
CA GLU A 379 -11.81 16.22 14.35
C GLU A 379 -11.04 17.53 14.20
N LYS A 380 -11.76 18.66 14.29
CA LYS A 380 -11.18 19.99 14.08
C LYS A 380 -10.06 20.33 15.06
N ASP A 381 -10.12 19.82 16.29
CA ASP A 381 -9.17 20.13 17.35
C ASP A 381 -8.14 19.01 17.57
N ASP A 382 -8.10 18.02 16.67
CA ASP A 382 -7.14 16.92 16.76
C ASP A 382 -5.72 17.43 16.44
N PRO A 383 -4.73 17.28 17.36
CA PRO A 383 -3.35 17.66 17.11
C PRO A 383 -2.74 16.98 15.87
N SER A 384 -3.20 15.77 15.55
CA SER A 384 -2.75 15.03 14.37
C SER A 384 -3.23 15.66 13.05
N ALA A 385 -4.34 16.40 13.06
CA ALA A 385 -4.90 17.09 11.89
C ALA A 385 -4.04 18.28 11.41
N TYR A 386 -3.19 18.83 12.29
CA TYR A 386 -2.33 19.98 11.99
C TYR A 386 -0.84 19.64 12.05
N ASN A 387 -0.49 18.34 12.13
CA ASN A 387 0.89 17.92 12.04
C ASN A 387 1.43 18.25 10.64
N PHE A 388 2.22 19.34 10.61
CA PHE A 388 2.87 19.97 9.47
C PHE A 388 3.46 18.94 8.49
N SER A 389 2.85 18.84 7.31
CA SER A 389 3.43 18.53 5.98
C SER A 389 4.75 17.74 5.93
N SER A 390 4.86 16.63 6.65
CA SER A 390 5.86 15.61 6.34
C SER A 390 5.24 14.71 5.28
N PRO A 391 5.94 14.38 4.18
CA PRO A 391 5.42 13.45 3.20
C PRO A 391 5.03 12.16 3.94
N GLN A 392 3.77 11.72 3.80
CA GLN A 392 3.23 10.51 4.45
C GLN A 392 4.10 9.25 4.21
N TYR A 393 4.98 9.30 3.21
CA TYR A 393 5.86 8.22 2.78
C TYR A 393 7.35 8.57 2.85
N SER A 394 7.75 9.55 3.66
CA SER A 394 9.17 9.84 3.88
C SER A 394 9.88 8.62 4.46
N ALA A 395 10.79 8.02 3.68
CA ALA A 395 11.53 6.81 4.01
C ALA A 395 12.45 6.95 5.24
N HIS A 396 12.55 8.14 5.82
CA HIS A 396 13.12 8.34 7.13
C HIS A 396 12.13 9.09 8.01
N LYS A 397 11.33 8.32 8.76
CA LYS A 397 10.94 8.77 10.11
C LYS A 397 12.26 9.07 10.82
N LEU A 398 12.44 10.33 11.24
CA LEU A 398 13.66 10.79 11.89
C LEU A 398 14.03 9.80 13.01
N PRO A 399 15.33 9.44 13.17
CA PRO A 399 15.76 8.60 14.28
C PRO A 399 15.18 9.13 15.59
N LYS A 400 14.74 8.23 16.48
CA LYS A 400 14.08 8.58 17.74
C LYS A 400 14.83 9.67 18.51
N GLU A 401 16.16 9.61 18.50
CA GLU A 401 17.04 10.60 19.13
C GLU A 401 16.91 12.02 18.55
N VAL A 402 16.65 12.15 17.25
CA VAL A 402 16.43 13.44 16.57
C VAL A 402 15.03 13.99 16.88
N VAL A 403 14.04 13.10 17.00
CA VAL A 403 12.68 13.46 17.43
C VAL A 403 12.69 13.92 18.89
N ASP A 404 13.34 13.18 19.77
CA ASP A 404 13.49 13.51 21.19
C ASP A 404 14.26 14.82 21.39
N ALA A 405 15.32 15.06 20.59
CA ALA A 405 16.07 16.32 20.61
C ALA A 405 15.23 17.53 20.13
N SER A 406 14.29 17.32 19.22
CA SER A 406 13.37 18.37 18.75
C SER A 406 12.31 18.73 19.79
N MET A 407 11.86 17.75 20.58
CA MET A 407 10.92 17.97 21.69
C MET A 407 11.59 18.63 22.91
N GLY A 408 12.92 18.55 23.02
CA GLY A 408 13.72 19.19 24.07
C GLY A 408 13.90 20.71 23.96
N GLY A 409 13.25 21.38 23.00
CA GLY A 409 13.35 22.82 22.79
C GLY A 409 14.72 23.29 22.27
N GLN A 410 14.99 24.60 22.34
CA GLN A 410 16.15 25.25 21.68
C GLN A 410 17.52 24.72 22.12
N GLY A 411 17.60 24.00 23.25
CA GLY A 411 18.82 23.36 23.75
C GLY A 411 19.08 21.94 23.21
N GLY A 412 18.03 21.13 23.02
CA GLY A 412 18.17 19.70 22.66
C GLY A 412 18.81 19.46 21.30
N LEU A 413 18.45 20.28 20.30
CA LEU A 413 19.02 20.18 18.96
C LEU A 413 20.50 20.62 18.91
N LYS A 414 20.89 21.57 19.76
CA LYS A 414 22.26 22.09 19.84
C LYS A 414 23.20 21.08 20.49
N GLU A 415 22.77 20.46 21.59
CA GLU A 415 23.53 19.40 22.26
C GLU A 415 23.70 18.16 21.37
N PHE A 416 22.66 17.80 20.61
CA PHE A 416 22.72 16.72 19.62
C PHE A 416 23.75 17.01 18.51
N ALA A 417 23.75 18.23 17.95
CA ALA A 417 24.72 18.64 16.93
C ALA A 417 26.18 18.63 17.45
N GLU A 418 26.40 19.05 18.70
CA GLU A 418 27.72 19.03 19.34
C GLU A 418 28.21 17.60 19.68
N GLN A 419 27.31 16.66 19.96
CA GLN A 419 27.65 15.25 20.16
C GLN A 419 27.94 14.55 18.81
N TRP A 420 27.16 14.84 17.77
CA TRP A 420 27.36 14.31 16.43
C TRP A 420 28.71 14.72 15.84
N ASN A 421 29.08 16.01 15.95
CA ASN A 421 30.38 16.50 15.49
C ASN A 421 31.56 15.84 16.25
N ARG A 422 31.43 15.63 17.56
CA ARG A 422 32.45 14.91 18.35
C ARG A 422 32.59 13.44 17.95
N MET A 423 31.52 12.83 17.44
CA MET A 423 31.54 11.43 16.96
C MET A 423 32.19 11.33 15.57
N MET A 424 31.97 12.33 14.71
CA MET A 424 32.59 12.43 13.38
C MET A 424 34.07 12.81 13.43
N GLU A 425 34.50 13.62 14.41
CA GLU A 425 35.90 13.98 14.63
C GLU A 425 36.74 12.84 15.24
N ARG A 426 36.10 11.75 15.68
CA ARG A 426 36.75 10.58 16.28
C ARG A 426 36.96 9.41 15.30
N ARG A 427 36.79 9.65 14.00
CA ARG A 427 37.01 8.66 12.94
C ARG A 427 38.31 8.91 12.20
#